data_AF-A0A520I6U9-F1
#
_entry.id   AF-A0A520I6U9-F1
#
_cell.length_a   1.000
_cell.length_b   1.000
_cell.length_c   1.000
_cell.angle_alpha   90.00
_cell.angle_beta   90.00
_cell.angle_gamma   90.00
#
_symmetry.space_group_name_H-M   'P 1'
#
loop_
_entity.id
_entity.type
_entity.pdbx_description
1 polymer ?
#
loop_
_entity_poly.entity_id
_entity_poly.type
_entity_poly.pdbx_seq_one_letter_code
_entity_poly.pdbx_strand_id
1 'polypeptide(L)'
;MNLVTHALRLHADPSRVVVRPFHIAWGGHGGTPSRTERLVGEVLGMSEAEAGEELEVVLKDFEARHWQTRRVFMTRYDQIEDLLDLDGAEIGDAKRQLIGAYFCHEYSYAAAALMNPSAVPHFDQSGMPPGSMRILMSMRAVGEGHISSVAFREGIISDGGDMP
;
A
#
# COMPACT_ATOMS: atom_id res chain seq x y z
N MET A 1 34.74 -19.64 -15.15
CA MET A 1 33.43 -19.11 -14.73
C MET A 1 33.03 -18.08 -15.77
N ASN A 2 31.98 -18.34 -16.56
CA ASN A 2 31.48 -17.38 -17.53
C ASN A 2 30.54 -16.43 -16.80
N LEU A 3 30.99 -15.20 -16.57
CA LEU A 3 30.17 -14.15 -15.97
C LEU A 3 29.40 -13.45 -17.11
N VAL A 4 28.08 -13.37 -17.00
CA VAL A 4 27.22 -12.65 -17.96
C VAL A 4 26.55 -11.50 -17.22
N THR A 5 26.61 -10.31 -17.81
CA THR A 5 25.90 -9.12 -17.30
C THR A 5 24.67 -8.88 -18.17
N HIS A 6 23.49 -9.15 -17.63
CA HIS A 6 22.22 -8.89 -18.31
C HIS A 6 21.96 -7.37 -18.42
N ALA A 7 21.21 -6.91 -19.42
CA ALA A 7 20.92 -5.49 -19.63
C ALA A 7 19.87 -4.91 -18.67
N LEU A 8 18.96 -5.76 -18.16
CA LEU A 8 17.95 -5.38 -17.18
C LEU A 8 18.59 -4.69 -15.95
N ARG A 9 18.00 -3.58 -15.54
CA ARG A 9 18.38 -2.82 -14.34
C ARG A 9 17.16 -2.60 -13.48
N LEU A 10 17.31 -2.84 -12.18
CA LEU A 10 16.29 -2.53 -11.20
C LEU A 10 16.56 -1.13 -10.66
N HIS A 11 15.59 -0.24 -10.83
CA HIS A 11 15.67 1.14 -10.35
C HIS A 11 14.72 1.36 -9.19
N ALA A 12 15.05 2.35 -8.37
CA ALA A 12 14.07 2.97 -7.48
C ALA A 12 12.87 3.44 -8.32
N ASP A 13 11.68 3.28 -7.76
CA ASP A 13 10.43 3.50 -8.46
C ASP A 13 9.42 4.12 -7.47
N PRO A 14 9.25 5.45 -7.50
CA PRO A 14 8.37 6.14 -6.57
C PRO A 14 6.90 5.76 -6.76
N SER A 15 6.53 5.20 -7.92
CA SER A 15 5.15 4.74 -8.16
C SER A 15 4.79 3.46 -7.37
N ARG A 16 5.79 2.78 -6.79
CA ARG A 16 5.58 1.60 -5.93
C ARG A 16 5.19 2.00 -4.52
N VAL A 17 3.89 2.17 -4.36
CA VAL A 17 3.27 2.59 -3.12
C VAL A 17 2.52 1.46 -2.42
N VAL A 18 2.37 1.60 -1.10
CA VAL A 18 1.47 0.80 -0.26
C VAL A 18 0.63 1.74 0.59
N VAL A 19 -0.60 1.36 0.91
CA VAL A 19 -1.45 2.15 1.82
C VAL A 19 -1.02 1.93 3.26
N ARG A 20 -0.82 3.02 4.01
CA ARG A 20 -0.48 3.01 5.44
C ARG A 20 -1.42 3.89 6.26
N PRO A 21 -1.63 3.59 7.55
CA PRO A 21 -2.32 4.50 8.46
C PRO A 21 -1.63 5.86 8.53
N PHE A 22 -2.41 6.92 8.37
CA PHE A 22 -2.01 8.31 8.58
C PHE A 22 -2.47 8.76 9.97
N HIS A 23 -1.53 9.28 10.75
CA HIS A 23 -1.79 9.77 12.10
C HIS A 23 -1.78 11.30 12.09
N ILE A 24 -2.95 11.90 12.25
CA ILE A 24 -3.07 13.34 12.47
C ILE A 24 -2.74 13.60 13.93
N ALA A 25 -1.84 14.55 14.22
CA ALA A 25 -1.39 14.84 15.58
C ALA A 25 -2.57 14.98 16.55
N TRP A 26 -2.48 14.21 17.63
CA TRP A 26 -3.55 13.93 18.57
C TRP A 26 -3.47 14.94 19.71
N GLY A 27 -4.11 16.10 19.53
CA GLY A 27 -4.17 17.08 20.60
C GLY A 27 -4.83 18.39 20.17
N GLY A 28 -6.03 18.63 20.69
CA GLY A 28 -6.54 19.98 20.86
C GLY A 28 -5.97 20.57 22.15
N HIS A 29 -5.21 21.67 22.07
CA HIS A 29 -4.95 22.45 23.28
C HIS A 29 -6.22 23.26 23.61
N GLY A 30 -6.84 22.97 24.75
CA GLY A 30 -7.90 23.82 25.33
C GLY A 30 -9.31 23.61 24.80
N GLY A 31 -9.89 22.42 24.95
CA GLY A 31 -11.35 22.18 24.78
C GLY A 31 -11.90 22.31 23.36
N THR A 32 -11.04 22.50 22.36
CA THR A 32 -11.42 22.51 20.95
C THR A 32 -11.34 21.09 20.38
N PRO A 33 -12.31 20.64 19.55
CA PRO A 33 -12.23 19.35 18.89
C PRO A 33 -10.91 19.20 18.14
N SER A 34 -10.28 18.05 18.32
CA SER A 34 -9.11 17.63 17.55
C SER A 34 -9.44 17.61 16.05
N ARG A 35 -8.39 17.71 15.23
CA ARG A 35 -8.55 17.63 13.78
C ARG A 35 -9.18 16.29 13.34
N THR A 36 -8.94 15.22 14.08
CA THR A 36 -9.58 13.91 13.89
C THR A 36 -11.09 14.00 14.10
N GLU A 37 -11.55 14.51 15.24
CA GLU A 37 -12.98 14.66 15.55
C GLU A 37 -13.71 15.54 14.53
N ARG A 38 -13.07 16.63 14.09
CA ARG A 38 -13.64 17.53 13.08
C ARG A 38 -13.86 16.82 11.75
N LEU A 39 -12.84 16.10 11.27
CA LEU A 39 -12.92 15.41 9.99
C LEU A 39 -13.96 14.28 10.02
N VAL A 40 -14.01 13.53 11.11
CA VAL A 40 -15.04 12.49 11.32
C VAL A 40 -16.43 13.13 11.37
N GLY A 41 -16.59 14.24 12.10
CA GLY A 41 -17.86 14.97 12.18
C GLY A 41 -18.33 15.50 10.83
N GLU A 42 -17.42 16.00 9.99
CA GLU A 42 -17.71 16.44 8.62
C GLU A 42 -18.25 15.27 7.77
N VAL A 43 -17.61 14.09 7.82
CA VAL A 43 -18.07 12.90 7.08
C VAL A 43 -19.40 12.36 7.63
N LEU A 44 -19.58 12.34 8.94
CA LEU A 44 -20.84 11.90 9.56
C LEU A 44 -22.01 12.83 9.17
N GLY A 45 -21.74 14.13 9.01
CA GLY A 45 -22.70 15.15 8.59
C GLY A 45 -23.11 15.08 7.11
N MET A 46 -22.39 14.34 6.26
CA MET A 46 -22.77 14.12 4.86
C MET A 46 -24.05 13.27 4.77
N SER A 47 -24.81 13.41 3.70
CA SER A 47 -25.80 12.40 3.30
C SER A 47 -25.08 11.12 2.81
N GLU A 48 -25.80 10.00 2.77
CA GLU A 48 -25.24 8.76 2.21
C GLU A 48 -24.86 8.89 0.73
N ALA A 49 -25.59 9.71 -0.03
CA ALA A 49 -25.29 9.98 -1.43
C ALA A 49 -23.97 10.75 -1.58
N GLU A 50 -23.80 11.84 -0.82
CA GLU A 50 -22.57 12.64 -0.82
C GLU A 50 -21.36 11.80 -0.38
N ALA A 51 -21.48 11.02 0.69
CA ALA A 51 -20.41 10.14 1.15
C ALA A 51 -20.06 9.05 0.11
N GLY A 52 -21.05 8.56 -0.63
CA GLY A 52 -20.87 7.61 -1.73
C GLY A 52 -20.09 8.22 -2.89
N GLU A 53 -20.46 9.43 -3.33
CA GLU A 53 -19.78 10.15 -4.42
C GLU A 53 -18.32 10.46 -4.07
N GLU A 54 -18.06 10.95 -2.85
CA GLU A 54 -16.70 11.22 -2.38
C GLU A 54 -15.87 9.93 -2.26
N LEU A 55 -16.48 8.84 -1.78
CA LEU A 55 -15.81 7.55 -1.71
C LEU A 55 -15.43 7.02 -3.11
N GLU A 56 -16.27 7.21 -4.12
CA GLU A 56 -15.94 6.83 -5.50
C GLU A 56 -14.73 7.61 -6.05
N VAL A 57 -14.64 8.91 -5.75
CA VAL A 57 -13.48 9.73 -6.12
C VAL A 57 -12.21 9.19 -5.47
N VAL A 58 -12.24 8.94 -4.16
CA VAL A 58 -11.10 8.37 -3.42
C VAL A 58 -10.73 7.00 -3.98
N LEU A 59 -11.70 6.12 -4.21
CA LEU A 59 -11.41 4.79 -4.74
C LEU A 59 -10.79 4.86 -6.12
N LYS A 60 -11.22 5.77 -7.01
CA LYS A 60 -10.61 5.93 -8.33
C LYS A 60 -9.12 6.26 -8.27
N ASP A 61 -8.70 7.05 -7.28
CA ASP A 61 -7.29 7.43 -7.10
C ASP A 61 -6.42 6.27 -6.55
N PHE A 62 -7.04 5.30 -5.85
CA PHE A 62 -6.37 4.15 -5.22
C PHE A 62 -6.54 2.81 -5.99
N GLU A 63 -7.66 2.58 -6.67
CA GLU A 63 -8.08 1.28 -7.22
C GLU A 63 -7.22 0.82 -8.39
N ALA A 64 -6.57 1.73 -9.12
CA ALA A 64 -5.67 1.36 -10.21
C ALA A 64 -4.47 0.50 -9.75
N ARG A 65 -4.19 0.45 -8.43
CA ARG A 65 -2.92 -0.09 -7.91
C ARG A 65 -3.05 -1.15 -6.81
N HIS A 66 -4.20 -1.31 -6.16
CA HIS A 66 -4.27 -2.00 -4.86
C HIS A 66 -5.52 -2.88 -4.68
N TRP A 67 -5.36 -4.21 -4.67
CA TRP A 67 -6.46 -5.17 -4.53
C TRP A 67 -7.07 -5.27 -3.10
N GLN A 68 -6.48 -4.60 -2.11
CA GLN A 68 -6.90 -4.68 -0.69
C GLN A 68 -7.32 -3.33 -0.09
N THR A 69 -7.46 -2.27 -0.87
CA THR A 69 -7.68 -0.90 -0.37
C THR A 69 -8.85 -0.79 0.59
N ARG A 70 -10.02 -1.34 0.23
CA ARG A 70 -11.22 -1.31 1.08
C ARG A 70 -11.00 -2.00 2.43
N ARG A 71 -10.25 -3.11 2.45
CA ARG A 71 -9.92 -3.80 3.71
C ARG A 71 -9.06 -2.92 4.61
N VAL A 72 -8.08 -2.22 4.03
CA VAL A 72 -7.23 -1.30 4.80
C VAL A 72 -8.04 -0.12 5.35
N PHE A 73 -8.97 0.43 4.54
CA PHE A 73 -9.86 1.50 5.01
C PHE A 73 -10.75 1.03 6.15
N MET A 74 -11.36 -0.15 6.06
CA MET A 74 -12.19 -0.68 7.14
C MET A 74 -11.38 -0.97 8.41
N THR A 75 -10.21 -1.61 8.30
CA THR A 75 -9.33 -1.78 9.46
C THR A 75 -8.93 -0.45 10.09
N ARG A 76 -8.80 0.61 9.28
CA ARG A 76 -8.52 1.95 9.80
C ARG A 76 -9.74 2.58 10.45
N TYR A 77 -10.92 2.38 9.89
CA TYR A 77 -12.19 2.81 10.48
C TYR A 77 -12.39 2.21 11.87
N ASP A 78 -12.18 0.89 12.04
CA ASP A 78 -12.33 0.21 13.33
C ASP A 78 -11.48 0.89 14.43
N GLN A 79 -10.25 1.32 14.08
CA GLN A 79 -9.37 2.04 15.00
C GLN A 79 -9.85 3.45 15.34
N ILE A 80 -10.58 4.11 14.44
CA ILE A 80 -11.16 5.44 14.66
C ILE A 80 -12.46 5.33 15.45
N GLU A 81 -13.24 4.28 15.20
CA GLU A 81 -14.44 3.93 15.96
C GLU A 81 -14.09 3.71 17.44
N ASP A 82 -13.16 2.80 17.73
CA ASP A 82 -12.68 2.51 19.08
C ASP A 82 -12.16 3.76 19.80
N LEU A 83 -11.52 4.64 19.03
CA LEU A 83 -10.91 5.84 19.55
C LEU A 83 -11.93 6.90 19.97
N LEU A 84 -12.92 7.13 19.11
CA LEU A 84 -13.91 8.20 19.28
C LEU A 84 -15.20 7.71 19.94
N ASP A 85 -15.25 6.43 20.34
CA ASP A 85 -16.42 5.78 20.94
C ASP A 85 -17.66 5.93 20.03
N LEU A 86 -17.46 5.68 18.72
CA LEU A 86 -18.54 5.72 17.74
C LEU A 86 -19.32 4.40 17.76
N ASP A 87 -20.60 4.46 17.38
CA ASP A 87 -21.39 3.26 17.11
C ASP A 87 -21.48 3.01 15.59
N GLY A 88 -20.57 2.18 15.07
CA GLY A 88 -20.51 1.85 13.66
C GLY A 88 -21.65 1.00 13.13
N ALA A 89 -22.53 0.48 14.00
CA ALA A 89 -23.77 -0.17 13.57
C ALA A 89 -24.78 0.86 13.03
N GLU A 90 -24.72 2.09 13.52
CA GLU A 90 -25.59 3.21 13.10
C GLU A 90 -24.99 4.05 11.96
N ILE A 91 -23.75 3.75 11.53
CA ILE A 91 -23.05 4.48 10.48
C ILE A 91 -23.07 3.69 9.16
N GLY A 92 -23.56 4.35 8.11
CA GLY A 92 -23.62 3.79 6.75
C GLY A 92 -22.25 3.39 6.20
N ASP A 93 -22.25 2.35 5.37
CA ASP A 93 -21.02 1.70 4.90
C ASP A 93 -20.08 2.64 4.12
N ALA A 94 -20.65 3.54 3.31
CA ALA A 94 -19.89 4.52 2.55
C ALA A 94 -19.11 5.47 3.48
N LYS A 95 -19.76 5.96 4.55
CA LYS A 95 -19.14 6.84 5.54
C LYS A 95 -18.04 6.12 6.32
N ARG A 96 -18.25 4.87 6.72
CA ARG A 96 -17.21 4.09 7.42
C ARG A 96 -15.95 3.94 6.57
N GLN A 97 -16.13 3.58 5.30
CA GLN A 97 -15.02 3.47 4.35
C GLN A 97 -14.34 4.82 4.11
N LEU A 98 -15.11 5.90 3.94
CA LEU A 98 -14.59 7.24 3.68
C LEU A 98 -13.81 7.80 4.89
N ILE A 99 -14.32 7.61 6.12
CA ILE A 99 -13.59 7.92 7.36
C ILE A 99 -12.26 7.16 7.36
N GLY A 100 -12.29 5.84 7.16
CA GLY A 100 -11.08 5.02 7.10
C GLY A 100 -10.06 5.52 6.07
N ALA A 101 -10.54 5.89 4.88
CA ALA A 101 -9.71 6.40 3.80
C ALA A 101 -9.01 7.72 4.12
N TYR A 102 -9.70 8.67 4.75
CA TYR A 102 -9.11 9.95 5.16
C TYR A 102 -7.96 9.81 6.18
N PHE A 103 -7.91 8.70 6.92
CA PHE A 103 -6.82 8.37 7.82
C PHE A 103 -5.84 7.35 7.22
N CYS A 104 -5.76 7.28 5.90
CA CYS A 104 -4.78 6.51 5.15
C CYS A 104 -3.99 7.40 4.19
N HIS A 105 -2.77 6.97 3.84
CA HIS A 105 -1.96 7.59 2.78
C HIS A 105 -1.19 6.53 2.00
N GLU A 106 -0.86 6.84 0.74
CA GLU A 106 0.10 6.06 -0.03
C GLU A 106 1.52 6.36 0.47
N TYR A 107 2.32 5.31 0.68
CA TYR A 107 3.72 5.37 1.06
C TYR A 107 4.56 4.65 0.01
N SER A 108 5.49 5.35 -0.63
CA SER A 108 6.37 4.73 -1.60
C SER A 108 7.53 4.01 -0.93
N TYR A 109 7.52 2.67 -0.97
CA TYR A 109 8.52 1.84 -0.27
C TYR A 109 9.82 1.64 -1.06
N ALA A 110 9.86 2.08 -2.31
CA ALA A 110 11.01 1.94 -3.20
C ALA A 110 11.42 3.26 -3.87
N ALA A 111 11.05 4.41 -3.30
CA ALA A 111 11.28 5.74 -3.87
C ALA A 111 12.75 6.14 -3.99
N ALA A 112 13.62 5.69 -3.08
CA ALA A 112 14.98 6.20 -2.97
C ALA A 112 16.03 5.26 -3.56
N ALA A 113 15.98 3.97 -3.21
CA ALA A 113 17.01 3.01 -3.64
C ALA A 113 16.54 1.56 -3.61
N LEU A 114 17.15 0.73 -4.47
CA LEU A 114 17.14 -0.72 -4.38
C LEU A 114 18.59 -1.20 -4.23
N MET A 115 18.83 -2.11 -3.28
CA MET A 115 20.18 -2.59 -3.02
C MET A 115 20.20 -4.01 -2.46
N ASN A 116 21.39 -4.61 -2.47
CA ASN A 116 21.68 -5.95 -1.93
C ASN A 116 20.74 -7.05 -2.47
N PRO A 117 20.57 -7.19 -3.79
CA PRO A 117 19.79 -8.28 -4.33
C PRO A 117 20.46 -9.62 -4.01
N SER A 118 19.68 -10.62 -3.68
CA SER A 118 20.10 -12.02 -3.56
C SER A 118 19.00 -12.89 -4.13
N ALA A 119 19.36 -13.88 -4.94
CA ALA A 119 18.40 -14.73 -5.64
C ALA A 119 18.70 -16.21 -5.39
N VAL A 120 17.62 -16.99 -5.34
CA VAL A 120 17.64 -18.46 -5.24
C VAL A 120 16.67 -19.03 -6.27
N PRO A 121 16.80 -20.31 -6.68
CA PRO A 121 15.75 -20.98 -7.43
C PRO A 121 14.44 -20.91 -6.65
N HIS A 122 13.34 -20.59 -7.34
CA HIS A 122 12.01 -20.63 -6.75
C HIS A 122 11.66 -22.09 -6.37
N PHE A 123 10.90 -22.29 -5.28
CA PHE A 123 10.56 -23.65 -4.81
C PHE A 123 9.72 -24.43 -5.83
N ASP A 124 8.86 -23.72 -6.55
CA ASP A 124 8.04 -24.23 -7.64
C ASP A 124 8.67 -23.88 -9.00
N GLN A 125 9.05 -24.92 -9.74
CA GLN A 125 9.56 -24.86 -11.12
C GLN A 125 8.57 -25.45 -12.13
N SER A 126 7.33 -25.76 -11.72
CA SER A 126 6.34 -26.33 -12.61
C SER A 126 6.04 -25.40 -13.79
N GLY A 127 5.82 -26.01 -14.97
CA GLY A 127 5.52 -25.28 -16.21
C GLY A 127 6.68 -24.50 -16.81
N MET A 128 7.91 -24.62 -16.29
CA MET A 128 9.07 -23.94 -16.90
C MET A 128 9.49 -24.60 -18.21
N PRO A 129 9.75 -23.82 -19.28
CA PRO A 129 10.34 -24.36 -20.50
C PRO A 129 11.67 -25.05 -20.23
N PRO A 130 12.06 -26.07 -21.04
CA PRO A 130 13.37 -26.69 -20.92
C PRO A 130 14.51 -25.67 -20.87
N GLY A 131 15.46 -25.85 -19.95
CA GLY A 131 16.61 -24.96 -19.77
C GLY A 131 16.32 -23.65 -19.02
N SER A 132 15.05 -23.33 -18.75
CA SER A 132 14.67 -22.12 -18.01
C SER A 132 14.59 -22.37 -16.49
N MET A 133 14.72 -21.33 -15.69
CA MET A 133 14.64 -21.37 -14.23
C MET A 133 13.85 -20.19 -13.67
N ARG A 134 12.83 -20.47 -12.87
CA ARG A 134 12.18 -19.44 -12.05
C ARG A 134 13.05 -19.14 -10.84
N ILE A 135 13.23 -17.87 -10.50
CA ILE A 135 13.98 -17.43 -9.34
C ILE A 135 13.08 -16.64 -8.37
N LEU A 136 13.42 -16.70 -7.09
CA LEU A 136 12.96 -15.79 -6.06
C LEU A 136 14.12 -14.88 -5.66
N MET A 137 13.90 -13.57 -5.69
CA MET A 137 14.88 -12.55 -5.35
C MET A 137 14.41 -11.73 -4.15
N SER A 138 15.26 -11.64 -3.12
CA SER A 138 15.11 -10.65 -2.05
C SER A 138 15.97 -9.43 -2.34
N MET A 139 15.49 -8.24 -2.01
CA MET A 139 16.28 -7.01 -2.06
C MET A 139 15.85 -6.04 -0.96
N ARG A 140 16.75 -5.13 -0.60
CA ARG A 140 16.43 -3.99 0.25
C ARG A 140 15.85 -2.87 -0.61
N ALA A 141 14.65 -2.43 -0.28
CA ALA A 141 14.04 -1.23 -0.82
C ALA A 141 14.10 -0.11 0.21
N VAL A 142 14.46 1.09 -0.24
CA VAL A 142 14.43 2.30 0.59
C VAL A 142 13.36 3.21 0.02
N GLY A 143 12.38 3.50 0.85
CA GLY A 143 11.23 4.33 0.49
C GLY A 143 11.38 5.78 0.93
N GLU A 144 10.24 6.47 0.88
CA GLU A 144 10.09 7.81 1.45
C GLU A 144 10.52 7.84 2.92
N GLY A 145 11.07 8.98 3.36
CA GLY A 145 11.62 9.12 4.71
C GLY A 145 12.83 8.22 4.99
N HIS A 146 13.43 7.61 3.97
CA HIS A 146 14.56 6.67 4.08
C HIS A 146 14.27 5.42 4.93
N ILE A 147 12.99 5.04 5.06
CA ILE A 147 12.61 3.82 5.78
C ILE A 147 12.97 2.62 4.89
N SER A 148 13.64 1.64 5.48
CA SER A 148 14.09 0.45 4.77
C SER A 148 13.09 -0.70 4.92
N SER A 149 12.76 -1.33 3.79
CA SER A 149 11.90 -2.51 3.69
C SER A 149 12.63 -3.65 2.99
N VAL A 150 12.21 -4.89 3.24
CA VAL A 150 12.61 -6.05 2.44
C VAL A 150 11.52 -6.29 1.40
N ALA A 151 11.93 -6.37 0.13
CA ALA A 151 11.03 -6.67 -0.99
C ALA A 151 11.42 -8.00 -1.63
N PHE A 152 10.41 -8.75 -2.07
CA PHE A 152 10.59 -9.99 -2.82
C PHE A 152 10.07 -9.81 -4.24
N ARG A 153 10.79 -10.38 -5.21
CA ARG A 153 10.38 -10.43 -6.62
C ARG A 153 10.63 -11.83 -7.16
N GLU A 154 9.78 -12.24 -8.09
CA GLU A 154 10.04 -13.42 -8.91
C GLU A 154 10.52 -12.99 -10.29
N GLY A 155 11.25 -13.88 -10.95
CA GLY A 155 11.69 -13.71 -12.33
C GLY A 155 11.93 -15.06 -12.98
N ILE A 156 12.02 -15.08 -14.30
CA ILE A 156 12.38 -16.28 -15.06
C ILE A 156 13.69 -15.99 -15.78
N ILE A 157 14.64 -16.91 -15.67
CA ILE A 157 15.83 -16.93 -16.52
C ILE A 157 15.53 -17.95 -17.61
N SER A 158 15.49 -17.52 -18.86
CA SER A 158 15.32 -18.42 -20.00
C SER A 158 16.59 -19.23 -20.25
N ASP A 159 16.49 -20.28 -21.07
CA ASP A 159 17.65 -21.09 -21.51
C ASP A 159 18.75 -20.24 -22.19
N GLY A 160 18.35 -19.15 -22.87
CA GLY A 160 19.27 -18.17 -23.49
C GLY A 160 19.91 -17.20 -22.50
N GLY A 161 19.52 -17.21 -21.22
CA GLY A 161 19.99 -16.28 -20.20
C GLY A 161 19.22 -14.95 -20.16
N ASP A 162 18.21 -14.77 -21.00
CA ASP A 162 17.32 -13.60 -20.97
C ASP A 162 16.32 -13.68 -19.82
N MET A 163 15.93 -12.53 -19.28
CA MET A 163 14.87 -12.38 -18.28
C MET A 163 13.67 -11.61 -18.87
N PRO A 164 12.59 -12.30 -19.29
CA PRO A 164 11.38 -11.66 -19.83
C PRO A 164 10.53 -10.96 -18.77
#